data_AF-A0A7Y4WP66-F1
#
_entry.id   AF-A0A7Y4WP66-F1
#
_cell.length_a   1.000
_cell.length_b   1.000
_cell.length_c   1.000
_cell.angle_alpha   90.00
_cell.angle_beta   90.00
_cell.angle_gamma   90.00
#
_symmetry.space_group_name_H-M   'P 1'
#
loop_
_entity.id
_entity.type
_entity.pdbx_description
1 polymer ?
#
loop_
_entity_poly.entity_id
_entity_poly.type
_entity_poly.pdbx_seq_one_letter_code
_entity_poly.pdbx_strand_id
1 'polypeptide(L)'
;MTAALEADLQGFSQFEQHFFAGAAPEDLAGFSKDVLAGIARLFWRAAAERKPGTTFLRVFSPEAQRDGFAAPVTLVATINDDKPFLVDSTLSELGERGVKIKAVF
;
A
#
# COMPACT_ATOMS: atom_id res chain seq x y z
N MET A 1 -19.99 6.39 5.32
CA MET A 1 -18.92 6.79 4.39
C MET A 1 -18.30 5.57 3.73
N THR A 2 -17.87 4.56 4.49
CA THR A 2 -17.23 3.32 3.99
C THR A 2 -18.09 2.54 2.98
N ALA A 3 -19.40 2.38 3.18
CA ALA A 3 -20.26 1.62 2.26
C ALA A 3 -20.39 2.23 0.85
N ALA A 4 -20.36 3.57 0.74
CA ALA A 4 -20.39 4.25 -0.56
C ALA A 4 -19.02 4.16 -1.27
N LEU A 5 -17.92 4.22 -0.50
CA LEU A 5 -16.56 4.06 -0.99
C LEU A 5 -16.31 2.65 -1.56
N GLU A 6 -16.90 1.62 -0.94
CA GLU A 6 -16.82 0.24 -1.44
C GLU A 6 -17.67 -0.01 -2.69
N ALA A 7 -18.74 0.76 -2.88
CA ALA A 7 -19.62 0.64 -4.03
C ALA A 7 -19.06 1.35 -5.28
N ASP A 8 -18.10 2.26 -5.12
CA ASP A 8 -17.45 2.98 -6.21
C ASP A 8 -16.36 2.13 -6.90
N LEU A 9 -16.81 1.16 -7.70
CA LEU A 9 -15.92 0.28 -8.46
C LEU A 9 -15.12 1.01 -9.53
N GLN A 10 -15.71 2.06 -10.14
CA GLN A 10 -15.05 2.83 -11.19
C GLN A 10 -13.93 3.70 -10.60
N GLY A 11 -14.21 4.43 -9.51
CA GLY A 11 -13.22 5.21 -8.80
C GLY A 11 -12.10 4.34 -8.24
N PHE A 12 -12.43 3.17 -7.68
CA PHE A 12 -11.42 2.20 -7.24
C PHE A 12 -10.52 1.72 -8.38
N SER A 13 -11.08 1.39 -9.55
CA SER A 13 -10.28 0.93 -10.70
C SER A 13 -9.34 2.02 -11.22
N GLN A 14 -9.79 3.28 -11.28
CA GLN A 14 -8.93 4.41 -11.66
C GLN A 14 -7.83 4.63 -10.63
N PHE A 15 -8.18 4.57 -9.34
CA PHE A 15 -7.21 4.68 -8.26
C PHE A 15 -6.16 3.58 -8.34
N GLU A 16 -6.55 2.32 -8.52
CA GLU A 16 -5.63 1.19 -8.63
C GLU A 16 -4.64 1.37 -9.78
N GLN A 17 -5.12 1.84 -10.94
CA GLN A 17 -4.26 2.16 -12.08
C GLN A 17 -3.24 3.25 -11.76
N HIS A 18 -3.66 4.33 -11.10
CA HIS A 18 -2.75 5.41 -10.70
C HIS A 18 -1.81 5.02 -9.58
N PHE A 19 -2.28 4.23 -8.62
CA PHE A 19 -1.52 3.78 -7.46
C PHE A 19 -0.30 2.96 -7.87
N PHE A 20 -0.44 2.08 -8.86
CA PHE A 20 0.65 1.25 -9.37
C PHE A 20 1.36 1.83 -10.60
N ALA A 21 1.01 3.03 -11.06
CA ALA A 21 1.56 3.60 -12.30
C ALA A 21 3.09 3.82 -12.26
N GLY A 22 3.65 4.07 -11.07
CA GLY A 22 5.08 4.25 -10.85
C GLY A 22 5.84 2.97 -10.45
N ALA A 23 5.14 1.87 -10.21
CA ALA A 23 5.74 0.64 -9.74
C ALA A 23 6.54 -0.07 -10.84
N ALA A 24 7.66 -0.68 -10.46
CA ALA A 24 8.45 -1.49 -11.38
C ALA A 24 7.66 -2.75 -11.79
N PRO A 25 7.67 -3.16 -13.08
CA PRO A 25 6.95 -4.34 -13.54
C PRO A 25 7.32 -5.62 -12.78
N GLU A 26 8.59 -5.78 -12.40
CA GLU A 26 9.11 -6.89 -11.60
C GLU A 26 8.50 -6.96 -10.20
N ASP A 27 8.25 -5.81 -9.59
CA ASP A 27 7.64 -5.69 -8.27
C ASP A 27 6.16 -6.10 -8.32
N LEU A 28 5.45 -5.69 -9.37
CA LEU A 28 4.06 -6.10 -9.61
C LEU A 28 3.95 -7.59 -9.94
N ALA A 29 4.83 -8.11 -10.79
CA ALA A 29 4.85 -9.52 -11.18
C ALA A 29 5.10 -10.47 -9.99
N GLY A 30 5.67 -9.97 -8.89
CA GLY A 30 5.91 -10.71 -7.67
C GLY A 30 4.67 -11.04 -6.84
N PHE A 31 3.48 -10.53 -7.22
CA PHE A 31 2.23 -10.69 -6.48
C PHE A 31 1.04 -11.08 -7.38
N SER A 32 0.05 -11.75 -6.79
CA SER A 32 -1.20 -12.04 -7.49
C SER A 32 -2.07 -10.79 -7.60
N LYS A 33 -3.01 -10.80 -8.54
CA LYS A 33 -4.00 -9.72 -8.71
C LYS A 33 -4.78 -9.44 -7.43
N ASP A 34 -5.16 -10.48 -6.68
CA ASP A 34 -5.90 -10.34 -5.43
C ASP A 34 -5.08 -9.62 -4.34
N VAL A 35 -3.76 -9.88 -4.29
CA VAL A 35 -2.87 -9.18 -3.36
C VAL A 35 -2.70 -7.72 -3.76
N LEU A 36 -2.47 -7.44 -5.04
CA LEU A 36 -2.35 -6.07 -5.54
C LEU A 36 -3.63 -5.26 -5.30
N ALA A 37 -4.79 -5.85 -5.60
CA ALA A 37 -6.09 -5.23 -5.33
C ALA A 37 -6.33 -5.02 -3.83
N GLY A 38 -5.89 -5.96 -2.98
CA GLY A 38 -5.94 -5.83 -1.52
C GLY A 38 -5.09 -4.68 -1.00
N ILE A 39 -3.87 -4.52 -1.52
CA ILE A 39 -2.98 -3.39 -1.21
C ILE A 39 -3.61 -2.08 -1.68
N ALA A 40 -4.07 -1.98 -2.93
CA ALA A 40 -4.73 -0.77 -3.43
C ALA A 40 -5.96 -0.42 -2.57
N ARG A 41 -6.77 -1.41 -2.17
CA ARG A 41 -7.95 -1.18 -1.32
C ARG A 41 -7.60 -0.68 0.07
N LEU A 42 -6.50 -1.15 0.65
CA LEU A 42 -5.96 -0.63 1.91
C LEU A 42 -5.70 0.89 1.78
N PHE A 43 -5.03 1.32 0.72
CA PHE A 43 -4.71 2.73 0.49
C PHE A 43 -5.93 3.56 0.08
N TRP A 44 -6.86 3.02 -0.70
CA TRP A 44 -8.12 3.67 -1.07
C TRP A 44 -8.93 4.07 0.17
N ARG A 45 -9.06 3.14 1.14
CA ARG A 45 -9.73 3.40 2.42
C ARG A 45 -8.96 4.40 3.27
N ALA A 46 -7.65 4.20 3.42
CA ALA A 46 -6.81 5.06 4.24
C ALA A 46 -6.79 6.51 3.71
N ALA A 47 -6.72 6.70 2.40
CA ALA A 47 -6.74 8.02 1.77
C ALA A 47 -8.09 8.75 1.97
N ALA A 48 -9.20 8.03 1.99
CA ALA A 48 -10.52 8.61 2.25
C ALA A 48 -10.73 9.07 3.71
N GLU A 49 -9.95 8.52 4.65
CA GLU A 49 -10.06 8.82 6.08
C GLU A 49 -8.96 9.75 6.61
N ARG A 50 -7.77 9.74 6.00
CA ARG A 50 -6.60 10.52 6.44
C ARG A 50 -6.88 12.02 6.30
N LYS A 51 -6.54 12.78 7.34
CA LYS A 51 -6.53 14.25 7.30
C LYS A 51 -5.15 14.78 6.91
N PRO A 52 -5.04 15.92 6.20
CA PRO A 52 -3.76 16.61 6.01
C PRO A 52 -3.06 16.84 7.35
N GLY A 53 -1.73 16.71 7.41
CA GLY A 53 -0.97 16.82 8.66
C GLY A 53 -0.87 15.52 9.48
N THR A 54 -1.58 14.44 9.11
CA THR A 54 -1.59 13.18 9.88
C THR A 54 -0.95 12.03 9.12
N THR A 55 -0.09 11.23 9.76
CA THR A 55 0.51 10.07 9.09
C THR A 55 -0.37 8.83 9.28
N PHE A 56 -0.68 8.15 8.17
CA PHE A 56 -1.13 6.76 8.20
C PHE A 56 0.11 5.88 8.18
N LEU A 57 0.25 4.95 9.14
CA LEU A 57 1.32 3.95 9.15
C LEU A 57 0.76 2.63 9.67
N ARG A 58 0.98 1.55 8.92
CA ARG A 58 0.72 0.17 9.38
C ARG A 58 1.87 -0.73 9.00
N VAL A 59 2.27 -1.60 9.94
CA VAL A 59 3.24 -2.68 9.71
C VAL A 59 2.58 -3.99 10.10
N PHE A 60 2.30 -4.86 9.12
CA PHE A 60 1.57 -6.10 9.37
C PHE A 60 1.78 -7.13 8.24
N SER A 61 1.60 -8.40 8.57
CA SER A 61 1.50 -9.47 7.57
C SER A 61 0.01 -9.69 7.24
N PRO A 62 -0.44 -9.48 5.98
CA PRO A 62 -1.85 -9.58 5.64
C PRO A 62 -2.43 -10.97 5.88
N GLU A 63 -3.59 -11.01 6.52
CA GLU A 63 -4.34 -12.24 6.78
C GLU A 63 -5.74 -12.13 6.18
N ALA A 64 -6.18 -13.18 5.47
CA ALA A 64 -7.44 -13.15 4.72
C ALA A 64 -8.66 -12.76 5.60
N GLN A 65 -8.72 -13.27 6.84
CA GLN A 65 -9.83 -12.99 7.75
C GLN A 65 -9.85 -11.55 8.27
N ARG A 66 -8.68 -10.94 8.48
CA ARG A 66 -8.55 -9.60 9.08
C ARG A 66 -8.51 -8.50 8.03
N ASP A 67 -7.75 -8.72 6.96
CA ASP A 67 -7.41 -7.68 5.99
C ASP A 67 -8.11 -7.89 4.63
N GLY A 68 -8.80 -9.02 4.43
CA GLY A 68 -9.52 -9.34 3.19
C GLY A 68 -8.62 -9.90 2.08
N PHE A 69 -7.31 -9.97 2.32
CA PHE A 69 -6.33 -10.63 1.46
C PHE A 69 -5.21 -11.21 2.31
N ALA A 70 -4.46 -12.18 1.77
CA ALA A 70 -3.32 -12.77 2.43
C ALA A 70 -2.09 -12.68 1.54
N ALA A 71 -0.94 -12.36 2.14
CA ALA A 71 0.33 -12.34 1.43
C ALA A 71 1.44 -12.80 2.39
N PRO A 72 2.38 -13.65 1.93
CA PRO A 72 3.49 -14.15 2.77
C PRO A 72 4.61 -13.11 2.89
N VAL A 73 4.26 -11.86 3.19
CA VAL A 73 5.16 -10.72 3.35
C VAL A 73 4.67 -9.83 4.48
N THR A 74 5.56 -9.01 5.01
CA THR A 74 5.17 -7.90 5.90
C THR A 74 5.04 -6.66 5.05
N LEU A 75 3.87 -6.02 5.10
CA LEU A 75 3.63 -4.72 4.48
C LEU A 75 4.04 -3.62 5.46
N VAL A 76 4.80 -2.65 4.96
CA VAL A 76 5.00 -1.34 5.59
C VAL A 76 4.23 -0.33 4.75
N ALA A 77 3.01 0.00 5.17
CA ALA A 77 2.10 0.87 4.43
C ALA A 77 2.05 2.26 5.09
N THR A 78 2.40 3.30 4.34
CA THR A 78 2.42 4.68 4.85
C THR A 78 1.78 5.69 3.90
N ILE A 79 1.05 6.66 4.45
CA ILE A 79 0.62 7.87 3.74
C ILE A 79 1.00 9.06 4.61
N ASN A 80 1.75 10.00 4.03
CA ASN A 80 2.20 11.22 4.70
C ASN A 80 2.06 12.43 3.76
N ASP A 81 2.13 13.62 4.34
CA ASP A 81 2.34 14.83 3.55
C ASP A 81 3.75 14.82 2.95
N ASP A 82 3.98 15.61 1.91
CA ASP A 82 5.26 15.64 1.21
C ASP A 82 6.44 15.86 2.18
N LYS A 83 7.35 14.89 2.19
CA LYS A 83 8.54 14.84 3.04
C LYS A 83 9.69 14.33 2.18
N PRO A 84 10.60 15.21 1.72
CA PRO A 84 11.73 14.81 0.90
C PRO A 84 12.54 13.68 1.54
N PHE A 85 13.06 12.77 0.72
CA PHE A 85 13.93 11.65 1.11
C PHE A 85 13.30 10.57 2.01
N LEU A 86 11.99 10.63 2.32
CA LEU A 86 11.38 9.68 3.26
C LEU A 86 11.44 8.24 2.74
N VAL A 87 11.15 8.03 1.46
CA VAL A 87 11.20 6.70 0.83
C VAL A 87 12.62 6.15 0.89
N ASP A 88 13.61 6.90 0.38
CA ASP A 88 15.01 6.48 0.35
C ASP A 88 15.56 6.20 1.76
N SER A 89 15.24 7.05 2.74
CA SER A 89 15.67 6.87 4.13
C SER A 89 15.07 5.61 4.74
N THR A 90 13.80 5.33 4.44
CA THR A 90 13.12 4.12 4.93
C THR A 90 13.75 2.86 4.33
N LEU A 91 14.03 2.87 3.02
CA LEU A 91 14.67 1.75 2.35
C LEU A 91 16.10 1.53 2.86
N SER A 92 16.86 2.61 3.08
CA SER A 92 18.21 2.56 3.65
C SER A 92 18.21 1.94 5.04
N GLU A 93 17.36 2.42 5.96
CA GLU A 93 17.25 1.89 7.32
C GLU A 93 16.85 0.41 7.34
N LEU A 94 15.91 0.00 6.47
CA LEU A 94 15.53 -1.41 6.34
C LEU A 94 16.73 -2.25 5.85
N GLY A 95 17.48 -1.75 4.88
CA GLY A 95 18.70 -2.39 4.38
C GLY A 95 19.78 -2.53 5.44
N GLU A 96 20.03 -1.49 6.24
CA GLU A 96 20.99 -1.50 7.35
C GLU A 96 20.63 -2.53 8.43
N ARG A 97 19.34 -2.78 8.65
CA ARG A 97 18.83 -3.84 9.55
C ARG A 97 18.84 -5.23 8.92
N GLY A 98 19.31 -5.37 7.69
CA GLY A 98 19.33 -6.65 6.95
C GLY A 98 17.95 -7.12 6.51
N VAL A 99 16.95 -6.23 6.46
CA VAL A 99 15.59 -6.58 5.97
C VAL A 99 15.62 -6.64 4.45
N LYS A 100 15.27 -7.80 3.89
CA LYS A 100 15.15 -7.96 2.45
C LYS A 100 13.84 -7.33 1.96
N ILE A 101 13.97 -6.28 1.15
CA ILE A 101 12.84 -5.65 0.46
C ILE A 101 12.44 -6.52 -0.74
N LYS A 102 11.16 -6.88 -0.83
CA LYS A 102 10.63 -7.67 -1.94
C LYS A 102 10.13 -6.80 -3.10
N ALA A 103 9.52 -5.65 -2.78
CA ALA A 103 8.93 -4.72 -3.74
C ALA A 103 8.69 -3.35 -3.09
N VAL A 104 8.63 -2.30 -3.92
CA VAL A 104 8.23 -0.94 -3.55
C VAL A 104 7.19 -0.45 -4.57
N PHE A 105 6.13 0.20 -4.10
CA PHE A 105 5.02 0.71 -4.91
C PHE A 105 4.81 2.20 -4.64
#